data_AF-A0A356R465-F1
#
_entry.id   AF-A0A356R465-F1
#
_cell.length_a   1.000
_cell.length_b   1.000
_cell.length_c   1.000
_cell.angle_alpha   90.00
_cell.angle_beta   90.00
_cell.angle_gamma   90.00
#
_symmetry.space_group_name_H-M   'P 1'
#
loop_
_entity.id
_entity.type
_entity.pdbx_description
1 polymer ?
#
loop_
_entity_poly.entity_id
_entity_poly.type
_entity_poly.pdbx_seq_one_letter_code
_entity_poly.pdbx_strand_id
1 'polypeptide(L)'
;MGIAWIDDRTTVVSWMTAPDTVTQQSHLAVRTFSVNGSLGPVQHLMDISAGRDTGMPQLIVDDKEFLLAWTGAAPDHGIHTVRVRPGLLAV
;
A
#
# COMPACT_ATOMS: atom_id res chain seq x y z
N MET A 1 -7.32 1.77 -4.55
CA MET A 1 -6.14 1.13 -5.15
C MET A 1 -5.28 2.22 -5.74
N GLY A 2 -3.97 2.16 -5.53
CA GLY A 2 -2.97 3.01 -6.19
C GLY A 2 -2.07 2.17 -7.09
N ILE A 3 -1.53 2.79 -8.14
CA ILE A 3 -0.53 2.18 -9.01
C ILE A 3 0.50 3.24 -9.41
N ALA A 4 1.77 2.87 -9.42
CA ALA A 4 2.85 3.74 -9.85
C ALA A 4 3.98 2.92 -10.47
N TRP A 5 4.73 3.53 -11.40
CA TRP A 5 5.93 2.93 -11.99
C TRP A 5 7.12 3.07 -11.03
N ILE A 6 7.82 1.97 -10.78
CA ILE A 6 9.11 1.95 -10.06
C ILE A 6 10.25 2.24 -11.05
N ASP A 7 10.17 1.62 -12.23
CA ASP A 7 11.10 1.77 -13.34
C ASP A 7 10.35 1.56 -14.67
N ASP A 8 11.07 1.37 -15.78
CA ASP A 8 10.50 1.19 -17.12
C ASP A 8 9.79 -0.17 -17.33
N ARG A 9 9.95 -1.11 -16.39
CA ARG A 9 9.47 -2.49 -16.51
C ARG A 9 8.67 -2.99 -15.32
N THR A 10 8.61 -2.22 -14.24
CA THR A 10 8.05 -2.65 -12.96
C THR A 10 7.14 -1.57 -12.40
N THR A 11 5.94 -1.98 -12.03
CA THR A 11 4.98 -1.16 -11.27
C THR A 11 4.85 -1.68 -9.85
N VAL A 12 4.49 -0.81 -8.93
CA VAL A 12 3.95 -1.17 -7.62
C VAL A 12 2.45 -0.88 -7.61
N VAL A 13 1.69 -1.81 -7.07
CA VAL A 13 0.26 -1.67 -6.83
C VAL A 13 0.03 -1.67 -5.33
N SER A 14 -0.82 -0.77 -4.84
CA SER A 14 -1.25 -0.70 -3.45
C SER A 14 -2.77 -0.83 -3.30
N TRP A 15 -3.21 -1.52 -2.25
CA TRP A 15 -4.62 -1.67 -1.94
C TRP A 15 -4.85 -1.89 -0.45
N MET A 16 -6.09 -1.71 -0.02
CA MET A 16 -6.56 -2.17 1.28
C MET A 16 -7.10 -3.58 1.12
N THR A 17 -6.68 -4.53 1.95
CA THR A 17 -7.25 -5.88 1.94
C THR A 17 -8.69 -5.86 2.45
N ALA A 18 -9.42 -6.95 2.18
CA ALA A 18 -10.63 -7.22 2.94
C ALA A 18 -10.31 -7.24 4.46
N PRO A 19 -11.26 -6.86 5.32
CA PRO A 19 -11.03 -6.87 6.76
C PRO A 19 -10.76 -8.29 7.23
N ASP A 20 -9.75 -8.45 8.09
CA ASP A 20 -9.51 -9.70 8.79
C ASP A 20 -10.70 -10.02 9.70
N THR A 21 -11.10 -11.29 9.75
CA THR A 21 -12.32 -11.70 10.46
C THR A 21 -12.18 -11.64 11.98
N VAL A 22 -10.95 -11.65 12.50
CA VAL A 22 -10.67 -11.62 13.94
C VAL A 22 -10.46 -10.19 14.41
N THR A 23 -9.56 -9.45 13.78
CA THR A 23 -9.19 -8.09 14.19
C THR A 23 -10.15 -7.02 13.67
N GLN A 24 -10.94 -7.34 12.64
CA GLN A 24 -11.79 -6.40 11.91
C GLN A 24 -11.01 -5.23 11.28
N GLN A 25 -9.68 -5.35 11.17
CA GLN A 25 -8.82 -4.39 10.48
C GLN A 25 -8.56 -4.82 9.04
N SER A 26 -8.36 -3.86 8.15
CA SER A 26 -7.76 -4.11 6.83
C SER A 26 -6.25 -4.00 6.94
N HIS A 27 -5.52 -4.53 5.96
CA HIS A 27 -4.10 -4.24 5.81
C HIS A 27 -3.87 -3.30 4.64
N LEU A 28 -2.95 -2.35 4.82
CA LEU A 28 -2.34 -1.66 3.68
C LEU A 28 -1.34 -2.62 3.03
N ALA A 29 -1.67 -3.08 1.82
CA ALA A 29 -0.90 -4.06 1.10
C ALA A 29 -0.28 -3.49 -0.17
N VAL A 30 0.88 -4.01 -0.54
CA VAL A 30 1.57 -3.71 -1.80
C VAL A 30 2.09 -4.97 -2.47
N ARG A 31 2.29 -4.92 -3.78
CA ARG A 31 3.09 -5.89 -4.54
C ARG A 31 3.63 -5.27 -5.81
N THR A 32 4.68 -5.87 -6.36
CA THR A 32 5.19 -5.49 -7.68
C THR A 32 4.50 -6.27 -8.80
N PHE A 33 4.39 -5.63 -9.96
CA PHE A 33 3.93 -6.23 -11.21
C PHE A 33 4.88 -5.82 -12.32
N SER A 34 5.49 -6.79 -13.00
CA SER A 34 6.36 -6.54 -14.13
C SER A 34 5.58 -6.57 -15.44
N VAL A 35 6.05 -5.81 -16.45
CA VAL A 35 5.46 -5.76 -17.80
C VAL A 35 5.41 -7.11 -18.52
N ASN A 36 6.20 -8.10 -18.08
CA ASN A 36 6.13 -9.47 -18.59
C ASN A 36 4.98 -10.30 -17.95
N GLY A 37 4.19 -9.70 -17.07
CA GLY A 37 3.09 -10.33 -16.35
C GLY A 37 3.48 -10.99 -15.03
N SER A 38 4.75 -10.97 -14.63
CA SER A 38 5.18 -11.55 -13.36
C SER A 38 4.73 -10.71 -12.16
N LEU A 39 4.45 -11.39 -11.06
CA LEU A 39 3.98 -10.81 -9.82
C LEU A 39 4.99 -11.05 -8.71
N GLY A 40 5.32 -10.00 -7.96
CA GLY A 40 6.03 -10.12 -6.70
C GLY A 40 5.11 -10.60 -5.57
N PRO A 41 5.69 -10.98 -4.41
CA PRO A 41 4.92 -11.35 -3.24
C PRO A 41 4.05 -10.18 -2.74
N VAL A 42 2.91 -10.52 -2.14
CA VAL A 42 2.08 -9.55 -1.42
C VAL A 42 2.76 -9.22 -0.11
N GLN A 43 2.86 -7.93 0.20
CA GLN A 43 3.41 -7.43 1.45
C GLN A 43 2.40 -6.58 2.19
N HIS A 44 2.18 -6.99 3.44
CA HIS A 44 1.34 -6.29 4.39
C HIS A 44 2.22 -5.29 5.13
N LEU A 45 2.01 -4.00 4.88
CA LEU A 45 2.84 -2.94 5.45
C LEU A 45 2.43 -2.63 6.89
N MET A 46 1.12 -2.55 7.13
CA MET A 46 0.52 -2.29 8.44
C MET A 46 -0.97 -2.53 8.43
N ASP A 47 -1.53 -2.64 9.62
CA ASP A 47 -2.98 -2.65 9.84
C ASP A 47 -3.52 -1.22 9.74
N ILE A 48 -4.68 -1.09 9.11
CA ILE A 48 -5.43 0.15 8.97
C ILE A 48 -6.91 -0.13 9.18
N SER A 49 -7.66 0.88 9.61
CA SER A 49 -9.11 0.74 9.76
C SER A 49 -9.76 0.34 8.43
N ALA A 50 -10.65 -0.65 8.52
CA ALA A 50 -11.50 -1.09 7.41
C ALA A 50 -12.70 -0.16 7.16
N GLY A 51 -12.90 0.82 8.04
CA GLY A 51 -14.05 1.72 8.02
C GLY A 51 -14.06 2.64 6.80
N ARG A 52 -15.26 3.05 6.38
CA ARG A 52 -15.46 4.02 5.28
C ARG A 52 -15.00 5.43 5.63
N ASP A 53 -14.64 5.67 6.88
CA ASP A 53 -14.03 6.89 7.39
C ASP A 53 -12.50 6.90 7.24
N THR A 54 -11.89 5.82 6.77
CA THR A 54 -10.48 5.80 6.35
C THR A 54 -10.36 6.28 4.90
N GLY A 55 -9.51 7.29 4.68
CA GLY A 55 -9.23 7.78 3.34
C GLY A 55 -8.54 6.71 2.48
N MET A 56 -8.83 6.68 1.18
CA MET A 56 -8.17 5.75 0.25
C MET A 56 -6.68 6.13 0.10
N PRO A 57 -5.74 5.20 0.39
CA PRO A 57 -4.32 5.46 0.24
C PRO A 57 -3.97 5.91 -1.18
N GLN A 58 -3.28 7.05 -1.26
CA GLN A 58 -2.61 7.54 -2.46
C GLN A 58 -1.16 7.05 -2.46
N LEU A 59 -0.61 6.84 -3.65
CA LEU A 59 0.73 6.25 -3.84
C LEU A 59 1.54 7.13 -4.79
N ILE A 60 2.75 7.48 -4.39
CA ILE A 60 3.78 8.05 -5.26
C ILE A 60 5.06 7.23 -5.16
N VAL A 61 5.83 7.22 -6.24
CA VAL A 61 7.20 6.68 -6.27
C VAL A 61 8.15 7.87 -6.36
N ASP A 62 9.21 7.83 -5.55
CA ASP A 62 10.30 8.79 -5.51
C ASP A 62 11.62 8.01 -5.58
N ASP A 63 12.30 8.08 -6.72
CA ASP A 63 13.42 7.20 -7.09
C ASP A 63 13.11 5.70 -6.88
N LYS A 64 13.75 5.09 -5.87
CA LYS A 64 13.56 3.70 -5.45
C LYS A 64 12.91 3.64 -4.08
N GLU A 65 12.10 4.63 -3.71
CA GLU A 65 11.24 4.57 -2.53
C GLU A 65 9.82 4.85 -2.99
N PHE A 66 8.83 4.39 -2.24
CA PHE A 66 7.47 4.84 -2.46
C PHE A 66 6.83 5.27 -1.16
N LEU A 67 5.99 6.29 -1.28
CA LEU A 67 5.26 6.92 -0.19
C LEU A 67 3.78 6.64 -0.41
N LEU A 68 3.14 6.13 0.63
CA LEU A 68 1.69 6.11 0.72
C LEU A 68 1.22 7.16 1.72
N ALA A 69 0.14 7.84 1.38
CA ALA A 69 -0.52 8.79 2.27
C ALA A 69 -2.03 8.55 2.27
N TRP A 70 -2.65 8.64 3.45
CA TRP A 70 -4.09 8.47 3.64
C TRP A 70 -4.60 9.29 4.83
N THR A 71 -5.92 9.45 4.91
CA THR A 71 -6.57 10.05 6.09
C THR A 71 -6.96 8.95 7.06
N GLY A 72 -6.67 9.13 8.35
CA GLY A 72 -7.03 8.22 9.42
C GLY A 72 -8.54 8.17 9.67
N ALA A 73 -9.01 7.06 10.23
CA ALA A 73 -10.37 6.91 10.71
C ALA A 73 -10.67 7.83 11.92
N ALA A 74 -11.94 7.92 12.31
CA ALA A 74 -12.33 8.58 13.54
C ALA A 74 -11.65 7.91 14.76
N PRO A 75 -11.31 8.68 15.81
CA PRO A 75 -11.51 10.14 15.96
C PRO A 75 -10.35 10.98 15.42
N ASP A 76 -9.29 10.34 14.92
CA ASP A 76 -8.03 11.03 14.57
C ASP A 76 -8.17 11.92 13.34
N HIS A 77 -8.71 11.40 12.24
CA HIS A 77 -8.88 12.11 10.95
C HIS A 77 -7.61 12.80 10.42
N GLY A 78 -6.43 12.44 10.93
CA GLY A 78 -5.15 13.01 10.54
C GLY A 78 -4.62 12.45 9.22
N ILE A 79 -3.56 13.04 8.69
CA ILE A 79 -2.84 12.48 7.55
C ILE A 79 -1.77 11.51 8.08
N HIS A 80 -1.85 10.27 7.61
CA HIS A 80 -0.88 9.22 7.90
C HIS A 80 -0.04 8.94 6.66
N THR A 81 1.20 8.53 6.89
CA THR A 81 2.12 8.18 5.81
C THR A 81 2.94 6.95 6.14
N VAL A 82 3.27 6.16 5.12
CA VAL A 82 4.31 5.13 5.21
C VAL A 82 5.24 5.24 4.02
N ARG A 83 6.55 5.16 4.29
CA ARG A 83 7.58 5.09 3.28
C ARG A 83 8.16 3.68 3.24
N VAL A 84 8.27 3.12 2.05
CA VAL A 84 8.71 1.74 1.83
C VAL A 84 9.85 1.70 0.83
N ARG A 85 10.84 0.86 1.10
CA ARG A 85 11.96 0.59 0.19
C ARG A 85 11.69 -0.72 -0.59
N PRO A 86 11.71 -0.72 -1.93
CA PRO A 86 11.59 -1.89 -2.79
C PRO A 86 12.60 -3.00 -2.48
N GLY A 87 13.79 -2.67 -1.96
CA GLY A 87 14.76 -3.68 -1.53
C GLY A 87 14.29 -4.55 -0.36
N LEU A 88 13.31 -4.08 0.42
CA LEU A 88 12.60 -4.88 1.41
C LEU A 88 11.50 -5.74 0.80
N LEU A 89 11.11 -5.46 -0.45
CA LEU A 89 10.02 -6.17 -1.11
C LEU A 89 10.43 -7.52 -1.73
N ALA A 90 11.72 -7.85 -1.68
CA ALA A 90 12.29 -9.06 -2.25
C ALA A 90 12.77 -10.00 -1.13
N VAL A 91 11.83 -10.58 -0.38
CA VAL A 91 12.02 -11.81 0.42
C VAL A 91 10.76 -12.64 0.29
#